data_AF-A0A956H6C6-F1
#
_entry.id   AF-A0A956H6C6-F1
#
_cell.length_a   1.000
_cell.length_b   1.000
_cell.length_c   1.000
_cell.angle_alpha   90.00
_cell.angle_beta   90.00
_cell.angle_gamma   90.00
#
_symmetry.space_group_name_H-M   'P 1'
#
loop_
_entity.id
_entity.type
_entity.pdbx_description
1 polymer ?
#
loop_
_entity_poly.entity_id
_entity_poly.type
_entity_poly.pdbx_seq_one_letter_code
_entity_poly.pdbx_strand_id
1 'polypeptide(L)'
;MTAKSSIIVVAGALALVACGGNEGRDDNGTGLTLGTADDVDSVGTDTAESGTTDGGGCMEGSACEGGVCVAGACCPTNQACGSICCGGTEVCSFGQCVVPGSACESSEDCDVDEYCEFSLGGEGQPPDPGCIGGEILSGQCLPQPPICEGGEPLGPGGLPTCVEACDVPPGEDFDIAVAYEIEGPGYTAPIVVQLDDDDCDGLVTARDVPEIIWNMHTGADYGDPTNGRIKAVSIVEDQVVEKFIY
;
A
#
# COMPACT_ATOMS: atom_id res chain seq x y z
N MET A 1 8.37 -31.31 37.00
CA MET A 1 9.03 -30.08 36.54
C MET A 1 8.63 -29.91 35.09
N THR A 2 7.60 -29.13 34.83
CA THR A 2 7.00 -28.98 33.49
C THR A 2 7.67 -27.77 32.86
N ALA A 3 8.54 -27.99 31.88
CA ALA A 3 9.13 -26.91 31.10
C ALA A 3 8.08 -26.45 30.10
N LYS A 4 7.61 -25.21 30.25
CA LYS A 4 6.81 -24.52 29.25
C LYS A 4 7.78 -24.00 28.20
N SER A 5 7.69 -24.51 26.97
CA SER A 5 8.33 -23.90 25.80
C SER A 5 7.26 -23.17 25.01
N SER A 6 7.38 -21.85 24.94
CA SER A 6 6.51 -20.99 24.14
C SER A 6 7.15 -20.80 22.75
N ILE A 7 6.37 -20.99 21.69
CA ILE A 7 6.74 -20.59 20.32
C ILE A 7 6.18 -19.18 20.11
N ILE A 8 7.05 -18.25 19.73
CA ILE A 8 6.69 -16.86 19.42
C ILE A 8 6.55 -16.76 17.90
N VAL A 9 5.34 -16.43 17.44
CA VAL A 9 5.06 -16.10 16.04
C VAL A 9 5.14 -14.59 15.89
N VAL A 10 6.01 -14.12 14.99
CA VAL A 10 6.28 -12.70 14.77
C VAL A 10 5.34 -12.18 13.69
N ALA A 11 4.37 -11.35 14.08
CA ALA A 11 3.60 -10.52 13.16
C ALA A 11 4.17 -9.09 13.19
N GLY A 12 4.71 -8.64 12.06
CA GLY A 12 5.27 -7.30 11.93
C GLY A 12 4.17 -6.26 11.75
N ALA A 13 3.92 -5.44 12.78
CA ALA A 13 3.10 -4.24 12.62
C ALA A 13 3.95 -3.12 12.02
N LEU A 14 3.68 -2.74 10.77
CA LEU A 14 4.22 -1.51 10.19
C LEU A 14 3.58 -0.32 10.90
N ALA A 15 4.35 0.35 11.76
CA ALA A 15 3.98 1.68 12.25
C ALA A 15 4.30 2.71 11.17
N LEU A 16 3.27 3.32 10.59
CA LEU A 16 3.36 4.55 9.80
C LEU A 16 3.92 5.67 10.70
N VAL A 17 5.23 5.96 10.59
CA VAL A 17 5.82 7.17 11.15
C VAL A 17 5.65 8.30 10.14
N ALA A 18 4.74 9.22 10.48
CA ALA A 18 4.63 10.51 9.83
C ALA A 18 5.86 11.38 10.15
N CYS A 19 6.64 11.77 9.15
CA CYS A 19 7.67 12.79 9.29
C CYS A 19 7.02 14.18 9.40
N GLY A 20 6.73 14.61 10.63
CA GLY A 20 6.43 16.01 10.96
C GLY A 20 7.72 16.79 11.20
N GLY A 21 8.03 17.74 10.31
CA GLY A 21 9.16 18.67 10.44
C GLY A 21 8.75 20.00 11.08
N ASN A 22 9.53 20.42 12.08
CA ASN A 22 9.40 21.67 12.85
C ASN A 22 9.45 22.94 11.97
N GLU A 23 8.47 23.82 12.14
CA GLU A 23 8.56 25.23 11.74
C GLU A 23 8.94 26.10 12.94
N GLY A 24 10.15 26.65 12.90
CA GLY A 24 10.54 27.80 13.70
C GLY A 24 10.75 28.99 12.78
N ARG A 25 9.82 29.96 12.81
CA ARG A 25 10.13 31.35 12.43
C ARG A 25 9.15 32.31 13.09
N ASP A 26 9.70 33.15 13.96
CA ASP A 26 9.07 34.34 14.50
C ASP A 26 8.76 35.33 13.38
N ASP A 27 7.56 35.91 13.38
CA ASP A 27 7.36 37.30 12.96
C ASP A 27 6.24 37.95 13.79
N ASN A 28 6.63 39.07 14.38
CA ASN A 28 5.90 39.88 15.34
C ASN A 28 5.23 41.02 14.57
N GLY A 29 3.89 41.12 14.57
CA GLY A 29 3.22 42.08 13.68
C GLY A 29 1.73 42.32 13.93
N THR A 30 1.43 42.99 15.04
CA THR A 30 0.36 44.00 15.20
C THR A 30 -1.08 43.67 14.77
N GLY A 31 -1.94 43.56 15.77
CA GLY A 31 -3.36 43.26 15.64
C GLY A 31 -4.20 44.28 14.87
N LEU A 32 -5.30 43.75 14.31
CA LEU A 32 -6.39 44.54 13.75
C LEU A 32 -7.72 44.01 14.29
N THR A 33 -8.59 44.96 14.56
CA THR A 33 -9.75 44.95 15.44
C THR A 33 -10.97 44.25 14.86
N LEU A 34 -11.71 43.54 15.73
CA LEU A 34 -13.11 43.16 15.52
C LEU A 34 -13.98 44.40 15.30
N GLY A 35 -14.80 44.35 14.25
CA GLY A 35 -15.85 45.34 13.99
C GLY A 35 -16.74 44.86 12.84
N THR A 36 -17.69 43.97 13.13
CA THR A 36 -18.82 43.66 12.25
C THR A 36 -19.91 44.70 12.51
N ALA A 37 -20.28 45.47 11.49
CA ALA A 37 -21.51 46.26 11.46
C ALA A 37 -22.05 46.29 10.02
N ASP A 38 -23.37 46.13 9.96
CA ASP A 38 -24.26 45.98 8.81
C ASP A 38 -24.24 47.09 7.73
N ASP A 39 -24.72 46.68 6.55
CA ASP A 39 -25.49 47.39 5.51
C ASP A 39 -24.99 48.75 4.97
N VAL A 40 -24.91 48.88 3.63
CA VAL A 40 -25.87 49.64 2.78
C VAL A 40 -25.51 49.46 1.28
N ASP A 41 -26.55 49.10 0.53
CA ASP A 41 -26.82 49.14 -0.91
C ASP A 41 -26.24 50.34 -1.73
N SER A 42 -25.71 50.07 -2.93
CA SER A 42 -26.00 50.86 -4.15
C SER A 42 -25.26 50.37 -5.40
N VAL A 43 -26.06 49.82 -6.32
CA VAL A 43 -26.13 50.07 -7.77
C VAL A 43 -24.95 50.78 -8.45
N GLY A 44 -24.34 50.08 -9.41
CA GLY A 44 -23.46 50.64 -10.44
C GLY A 44 -23.30 49.68 -11.60
N THR A 45 -24.22 49.76 -12.58
CA THR A 45 -24.08 49.20 -13.93
C THR A 45 -22.90 49.84 -14.65
N ASP A 46 -22.01 49.03 -15.23
CA ASP A 46 -21.28 49.39 -16.44
C ASP A 46 -21.12 48.15 -17.34
N THR A 47 -21.50 48.36 -18.60
CA THR A 47 -21.46 47.42 -19.72
C THR A 47 -20.29 47.80 -20.61
N ALA A 48 -19.29 46.94 -20.72
CA ALA A 48 -18.30 46.79 -21.81
C ALA A 48 -17.37 45.64 -21.36
N GLU A 49 -16.92 44.68 -22.17
CA GLU A 49 -16.50 44.80 -23.55
C GLU A 49 -16.49 43.40 -24.20
N SER A 50 -16.78 43.39 -25.50
CA SER A 50 -16.77 42.23 -26.39
C SER A 50 -15.37 42.06 -26.99
N GLY A 51 -14.88 40.81 -27.04
CA GLY A 51 -13.69 40.37 -27.81
C GLY A 51 -12.65 39.75 -26.89
N THR A 52 -12.34 38.45 -26.93
CA THR A 52 -11.94 37.63 -28.09
C THR A 52 -12.25 36.15 -27.83
N THR A 53 -12.71 35.43 -28.85
CA THR A 53 -12.64 33.96 -28.92
C THR A 53 -11.19 33.49 -29.06
N ASP A 54 -10.90 32.30 -28.51
CA ASP A 54 -9.65 31.52 -28.44
C ASP A 54 -8.94 31.65 -27.07
N GLY A 55 -8.91 30.67 -26.16
CA GLY A 55 -9.38 29.29 -26.19
C GLY A 55 -9.59 28.78 -24.75
N GLY A 56 -10.47 27.79 -24.58
CA GLY A 56 -10.86 27.23 -23.27
C GLY A 56 -9.73 26.46 -22.60
N GLY A 57 -8.69 27.17 -22.17
CA GLY A 57 -7.60 26.63 -21.38
C GLY A 57 -7.84 26.76 -19.88
N CYS A 58 -7.34 25.79 -19.12
CA CYS A 58 -7.29 25.83 -17.66
C CYS A 58 -5.97 26.44 -17.17
N MET A 59 -5.88 26.78 -15.88
CA MET A 59 -4.64 27.29 -15.28
C MET A 59 -3.68 26.14 -14.96
N GLU A 60 -2.41 26.24 -15.35
CA GLU A 60 -1.42 25.17 -15.13
C GLU A 60 -1.39 24.69 -13.67
N GLY A 61 -1.45 23.37 -13.46
CA GLY A 61 -1.46 22.74 -12.13
C GLY A 61 -2.76 22.91 -11.34
N SER A 62 -3.74 23.65 -11.87
CA SER A 62 -5.07 23.76 -11.25
C SER A 62 -5.90 22.50 -11.49
N ALA A 63 -6.75 22.15 -10.52
CA ALA A 63 -7.77 21.13 -10.71
C ALA A 63 -8.76 21.58 -11.81
N CYS A 64 -9.16 20.63 -12.66
CA CYS A 64 -10.14 20.83 -13.73
C CYS A 64 -11.10 19.63 -13.78
N GLU A 65 -12.10 19.67 -14.66
CA GLU A 65 -13.11 18.62 -14.74
C GLU A 65 -12.49 17.29 -15.21
N GLY A 66 -12.24 16.39 -14.26
CA GLY A 66 -11.66 15.06 -14.52
C GLY A 66 -10.17 14.92 -14.22
N GLY A 67 -9.49 15.96 -13.72
CA GLY A 67 -8.09 15.83 -13.30
C GLY A 67 -7.36 17.14 -13.06
N VAL A 68 -6.16 17.27 -13.63
CA VAL A 68 -5.26 18.43 -13.44
C VAL A 68 -4.92 19.07 -14.79
N CYS A 69 -4.82 20.39 -14.78
CA CYS A 69 -4.49 21.14 -15.98
C CYS A 69 -3.00 21.01 -16.34
N VAL A 70 -2.73 20.56 -17.57
CA VAL A 70 -1.39 20.43 -18.14
C VAL A 70 -1.36 21.07 -19.52
N ALA A 71 -0.46 22.03 -19.73
CA ALA A 71 -0.29 22.78 -20.98
C ALA A 71 -1.59 23.44 -21.48
N GLY A 72 -2.44 23.88 -20.55
CA GLY A 72 -3.72 24.52 -20.86
C GLY A 72 -4.84 23.55 -21.26
N ALA A 73 -4.67 22.23 -21.12
CA ALA A 73 -5.72 21.23 -21.30
C ALA A 73 -5.95 20.41 -20.02
N CYS A 74 -7.18 19.97 -19.78
CA CYS A 74 -7.47 19.12 -18.63
C CYS A 74 -7.00 17.70 -18.89
N CYS A 75 -6.08 17.20 -18.06
CA CYS A 75 -5.51 15.87 -18.14
C CYS A 75 -6.06 14.99 -17.01
N PRO A 76 -6.51 13.75 -17.27
CA PRO A 76 -6.87 12.81 -16.21
C PRO A 76 -5.74 12.64 -15.20
N THR A 77 -6.08 12.52 -13.91
CA THR A 77 -5.08 12.49 -12.82
C THR A 77 -4.03 11.40 -13.02
N ASN A 78 -4.43 10.22 -13.49
CA ASN A 78 -3.52 9.10 -13.78
C ASN A 78 -2.70 9.28 -15.07
N GLN A 79 -2.99 10.28 -15.90
CA GLN A 79 -2.31 10.60 -17.16
C GLN A 79 -1.44 11.87 -17.08
N ALA A 80 -1.57 12.64 -16.01
CA ALA A 80 -0.82 13.87 -15.84
C ALA A 80 0.63 13.58 -15.45
N CYS A 81 1.56 13.84 -16.37
CA CYS A 81 2.97 13.53 -16.21
C CYS A 81 3.84 14.78 -16.29
N GLY A 82 3.65 15.66 -15.31
CA GLY A 82 4.39 16.91 -15.20
C GLY A 82 3.84 17.89 -16.22
N SER A 83 4.64 18.22 -17.23
CA SER A 83 4.24 19.14 -18.30
C SER A 83 3.61 18.47 -19.51
N ILE A 84 3.41 17.14 -19.47
CA ILE A 84 2.76 16.39 -20.55
C ILE A 84 1.54 15.62 -20.02
N CYS A 85 0.54 15.48 -20.89
CA CYS A 85 -0.57 14.55 -20.67
C CYS A 85 -0.30 13.28 -21.47
N CYS A 86 -0.28 12.13 -20.80
CA CYS A 86 -0.05 10.84 -21.44
C CYS A 86 -1.18 10.48 -22.42
N GLY A 87 -0.87 9.61 -23.37
CA GLY A 87 -1.86 9.10 -24.33
C GLY A 87 -2.98 8.32 -23.65
N GLY A 88 -4.10 8.13 -24.36
CA GLY A 88 -5.35 7.65 -23.74
C GLY A 88 -5.30 6.30 -23.01
N THR A 89 -4.35 5.42 -23.34
CA THR A 89 -4.14 4.13 -22.65
C THR A 89 -2.90 4.11 -21.77
N GLU A 90 -2.15 5.21 -21.72
CA GLU A 90 -0.96 5.34 -20.90
C GLU A 90 -1.35 5.89 -19.52
N VAL A 91 -0.48 5.65 -18.55
CA VAL A 91 -0.52 6.24 -17.21
C VAL A 91 0.82 6.91 -16.94
N CYS A 92 0.83 7.94 -16.11
CA CYS A 92 2.06 8.53 -15.63
C CYS A 92 2.63 7.66 -14.50
N SER A 93 3.79 7.05 -14.75
CA SER A 93 4.57 6.35 -13.75
C SER A 93 5.98 6.95 -13.72
N PHE A 94 6.37 7.50 -12.57
CA PHE A 94 7.69 8.11 -12.36
C PHE A 94 8.13 9.12 -13.45
N GLY A 95 7.23 10.04 -13.82
CA GLY A 95 7.51 11.06 -14.82
C GLY A 95 7.60 10.54 -16.26
N GLN A 96 7.18 9.28 -16.49
CA GLN A 96 7.12 8.67 -17.81
C GLN A 96 5.71 8.16 -18.12
N CYS A 97 5.27 8.34 -19.37
CA CYS A 97 4.05 7.73 -19.86
C CYS A 97 4.32 6.27 -20.20
N VAL A 98 3.66 5.37 -19.48
CA VAL A 98 3.79 3.92 -19.64
C VAL A 98 2.44 3.31 -19.94
N VAL A 99 2.42 2.27 -20.77
CA VAL A 99 1.21 1.48 -21.00
C VAL A 99 1.17 0.39 -19.92
N PRO A 100 0.10 0.31 -19.10
CA PRO A 100 -0.06 -0.79 -18.15
C PRO A 100 -0.01 -2.15 -18.86
N GLY A 101 0.66 -3.10 -18.23
CA GLY A 101 0.88 -4.46 -18.74
C GLY A 101 -0.30 -5.39 -18.54
N SER A 102 -0.01 -6.65 -18.20
CA SER A 102 -1.04 -7.64 -17.89
C SER A 102 -1.68 -7.37 -16.53
N ALA A 103 -2.89 -7.88 -16.33
CA ALA A 103 -3.49 -7.94 -15.01
C ALA A 103 -2.62 -8.81 -14.10
N CYS A 104 -2.46 -8.38 -12.85
CA CYS A 104 -1.65 -9.06 -11.85
C CYS A 104 -2.39 -9.14 -10.52
N GLU A 105 -1.99 -10.12 -9.73
CA GLU A 105 -2.54 -10.41 -8.43
C GLU A 105 -1.50 -10.27 -7.31
N SER A 106 -0.24 -10.42 -7.70
CA SER A 106 0.97 -10.23 -6.94
C SER A 106 2.10 -9.75 -7.87
N SER A 107 3.23 -9.35 -7.30
CA SER A 107 4.41 -9.02 -8.11
C SER A 107 4.99 -10.23 -8.86
N GLU A 108 4.63 -11.46 -8.49
CA GLU A 108 5.11 -12.69 -9.14
C GLU A 108 4.42 -12.95 -10.49
N ASP A 109 3.28 -12.30 -10.74
CA ASP A 109 2.55 -12.38 -12.01
C ASP A 109 3.13 -11.46 -13.10
N CYS A 110 4.04 -10.57 -12.70
CA CYS A 110 4.68 -9.60 -13.59
C CYS A 110 6.08 -10.08 -14.02
N ASP A 111 6.60 -9.50 -15.10
CA ASP A 111 7.97 -9.79 -15.53
C ASP A 111 9.00 -9.29 -14.48
N VAL A 112 10.24 -9.80 -14.57
CA VAL A 112 11.31 -9.57 -13.57
C VAL A 112 11.61 -8.09 -13.27
N ASP A 113 11.39 -7.21 -14.24
CA ASP A 113 11.63 -5.76 -14.15
C ASP A 113 10.32 -4.96 -14.01
N GLU A 114 9.24 -5.61 -13.57
CA GLU A 114 7.93 -5.03 -13.36
C GLU A 114 7.46 -5.22 -11.90
N TYR A 115 6.38 -4.53 -11.54
CA TYR A 115 5.70 -4.67 -10.26
C TYR A 115 4.18 -4.56 -10.45
N CYS A 116 3.41 -5.14 -9.53
CA CYS A 116 1.96 -5.08 -9.59
C CYS A 116 1.44 -3.77 -8.98
N GLU A 117 0.85 -2.90 -9.80
CA GLU A 117 0.24 -1.64 -9.36
C GLU A 117 -1.27 -1.83 -9.12
N PHE A 118 -1.66 -1.99 -7.86
CA PHE A 118 -3.04 -2.26 -7.46
C PHE A 118 -3.99 -1.07 -7.71
N SER A 119 -3.49 0.17 -7.76
CA SER A 119 -4.34 1.34 -8.06
C SER A 119 -4.87 1.36 -9.50
N LEU A 120 -4.30 0.54 -10.38
CA LEU A 120 -4.73 0.39 -11.78
C LEU A 120 -5.64 -0.83 -12.00
N GLY A 121 -5.92 -1.61 -10.97
CA GLY A 121 -6.84 -2.74 -11.05
C GLY A 121 -8.31 -2.35 -10.93
N GLY A 122 -9.15 -3.37 -10.87
CA GLY A 122 -10.58 -3.21 -10.56
C GLY A 122 -10.81 -2.87 -9.08
N GLU A 123 -12.00 -2.39 -8.75
CA GLU A 123 -12.41 -2.26 -7.35
C GLU A 123 -12.29 -3.62 -6.66
N GLY A 124 -11.70 -3.63 -5.45
CA GLY A 124 -11.52 -4.85 -4.68
C GLY A 124 -12.86 -5.58 -4.53
N GLN A 125 -12.89 -6.86 -4.90
CA GLN A 125 -14.08 -7.66 -4.65
C GLN A 125 -14.12 -7.94 -3.14
N PRO A 126 -15.22 -7.61 -2.43
CA PRO A 126 -15.35 -8.04 -1.06
C PRO A 126 -15.31 -9.57 -1.02
N PRO A 127 -14.62 -10.17 -0.04
CA PRO A 127 -14.55 -11.62 0.08
C PRO A 127 -15.95 -12.21 0.24
N ASP A 128 -16.14 -13.44 -0.25
CA ASP A 128 -17.41 -14.13 -0.12
C ASP A 128 -17.77 -14.34 1.38
N PRO A 129 -19.06 -14.45 1.74
CA PRO A 129 -19.45 -14.64 3.12
C PRO A 129 -18.84 -15.90 3.74
N GLY A 130 -17.99 -15.73 4.75
CA GLY A 130 -17.29 -16.81 5.45
C GLY A 130 -15.80 -16.93 5.11
N CYS A 131 -15.30 -16.06 4.25
CA CYS A 131 -13.90 -15.97 3.86
C CYS A 131 -13.20 -14.89 4.72
N ILE A 132 -11.95 -15.16 5.09
CA ILE A 132 -11.19 -14.37 6.07
C ILE A 132 -10.07 -13.59 5.37
N GLY A 133 -9.73 -13.95 4.13
CA GLY A 133 -8.83 -13.22 3.25
C GLY A 133 -9.36 -11.81 2.96
N GLY A 134 -8.43 -10.86 2.86
CA GLY A 134 -8.74 -9.44 2.63
C GLY A 134 -9.44 -9.18 1.29
N GLU A 135 -9.61 -7.91 0.95
CA GLU A 135 -10.13 -7.54 -0.38
C GLU A 135 -9.26 -8.16 -1.47
N ILE A 136 -9.90 -8.83 -2.43
CA ILE A 136 -9.24 -9.36 -3.62
C ILE A 136 -8.90 -8.15 -4.50
N LEU A 137 -7.69 -7.62 -4.32
CA LEU A 137 -7.17 -6.50 -5.11
C LEU A 137 -6.51 -7.05 -6.36
N SER A 138 -6.98 -6.62 -7.54
CA SER A 138 -6.25 -6.82 -8.78
C SER A 138 -5.39 -5.59 -9.08
N GLY A 139 -4.39 -5.74 -9.93
CA GLY A 139 -3.57 -4.64 -10.41
C GLY A 139 -3.24 -4.77 -11.89
N GLN A 140 -2.36 -3.89 -12.36
CA GLN A 140 -1.71 -4.01 -13.66
C GLN A 140 -0.20 -3.96 -13.48
N CYS A 141 0.54 -4.76 -14.25
CA CYS A 141 2.00 -4.72 -14.21
C CYS A 141 2.51 -3.38 -14.76
N LEU A 142 3.38 -2.72 -14.01
CA LEU A 142 4.11 -1.53 -14.44
C LEU A 142 5.62 -1.78 -14.39
N PRO A 143 6.41 -1.14 -15.26
CA PRO A 143 7.86 -1.17 -15.15
C PRO A 143 8.33 -0.67 -13.78
N GLN A 144 9.34 -1.34 -13.20
CA GLN A 144 9.97 -0.88 -11.97
C GLN A 144 10.57 0.51 -12.16
N PRO A 145 10.40 1.41 -11.17
CA PRO A 145 11.04 2.71 -11.23
C PRO A 145 12.56 2.60 -11.25
N PRO A 146 13.25 3.46 -12.00
CA PRO A 146 14.70 3.55 -11.91
C PRO A 146 15.10 4.03 -10.51
N ILE A 147 16.28 3.61 -10.06
CA ILE A 147 16.87 4.06 -8.79
C ILE A 147 17.62 5.38 -9.01
N CYS A 148 17.44 6.36 -8.12
CA CYS A 148 18.11 7.65 -8.22
C CYS A 148 19.63 7.53 -8.04
N GLU A 149 20.41 7.97 -9.04
CA GLU A 149 21.84 8.17 -8.87
C GLU A 149 22.10 9.34 -7.91
N GLY A 150 22.47 9.05 -6.67
CA GLY A 150 22.76 10.09 -5.66
C GLY A 150 21.58 10.45 -4.74
N GLY A 151 20.47 9.71 -4.78
CA GLY A 151 19.43 9.71 -3.74
C GLY A 151 18.34 10.78 -3.83
N GLU A 152 18.46 11.80 -4.68
CA GLU A 152 17.39 12.82 -4.81
C GLU A 152 16.51 12.59 -6.05
N PRO A 153 15.18 12.45 -5.87
CA PRO A 153 14.23 12.35 -6.98
C PRO A 153 13.98 13.73 -7.59
N LEU A 154 14.88 14.19 -8.45
CA LEU A 154 14.71 15.42 -9.23
C LEU A 154 14.22 15.10 -10.64
N GLY A 155 12.92 15.11 -10.84
CA GLY A 155 12.31 15.06 -12.17
C GLY A 155 11.77 16.40 -12.66
N PRO A 156 11.51 16.52 -13.98
CA PRO A 156 10.89 17.71 -14.56
C PRO A 156 9.54 18.02 -13.89
N GLY A 157 9.29 19.29 -13.59
CA GLY A 157 8.02 19.72 -13.01
C GLY A 157 7.78 19.27 -11.55
N GLY A 158 8.81 18.81 -10.84
CA GLY A 158 8.69 18.39 -9.44
C GLY A 158 8.13 16.99 -9.24
N LEU A 159 7.98 16.21 -10.31
CA LEU A 159 7.64 14.79 -10.21
C LEU A 159 8.88 13.94 -9.93
N PRO A 160 8.76 12.86 -9.14
CA PRO A 160 9.84 11.90 -8.99
C PRO A 160 10.04 11.15 -10.31
N THR A 161 11.26 11.16 -10.85
CA THR A 161 11.66 10.35 -12.02
C THR A 161 12.33 9.04 -11.63
N CYS A 162 12.58 8.84 -10.34
CA CYS A 162 13.25 7.69 -9.78
C CYS A 162 12.83 7.52 -8.32
N VAL A 163 13.09 6.34 -7.77
CA VAL A 163 12.99 6.07 -6.32
C VAL A 163 14.38 6.08 -5.70
N GLU A 164 14.48 6.57 -4.47
CA GLU A 164 15.68 6.32 -3.67
C GLU A 164 15.84 4.81 -3.46
N ALA A 165 17.09 4.33 -3.41
CA ALA A 165 17.34 2.95 -3.03
C ALA A 165 16.77 2.71 -1.63
N CYS A 166 15.71 1.90 -1.53
CA CYS A 166 15.05 1.59 -0.26
C CYS A 166 15.83 0.50 0.50
N ASP A 167 17.08 0.79 0.83
CA ASP A 167 17.84 0.01 1.79
C ASP A 167 17.49 0.54 3.17
N VAL A 168 16.44 -0.01 3.79
CA VAL A 168 16.18 0.22 5.21
C VAL A 168 17.03 -0.77 6.00
N PRO A 169 18.18 -0.36 6.58
CA PRO A 169 18.86 -1.22 7.54
C PRO A 169 17.88 -1.45 8.71
N PRO A 170 17.76 -2.68 9.22
CA PRO A 170 16.99 -2.89 10.44
C PRO A 170 17.55 -1.96 11.53
N GLY A 171 16.66 -1.23 12.21
CA GLY A 171 17.06 -0.37 13.32
C GLY A 171 17.81 -1.16 14.40
N GLU A 172 18.62 -0.48 15.22
CA GLU A 172 19.37 -1.15 16.29
C GLU A 172 18.45 -1.75 17.37
N ASP A 173 17.21 -1.25 17.47
CA ASP A 173 16.20 -1.70 18.41
C ASP A 173 15.23 -2.68 17.72
N PHE A 174 15.29 -3.95 18.12
CA PHE A 174 14.33 -4.99 17.73
C PHE A 174 13.35 -5.23 18.88
N ASP A 175 12.26 -4.46 18.89
CA ASP A 175 11.20 -4.57 19.89
C ASP A 175 10.29 -5.78 19.61
N ILE A 176 10.49 -6.85 20.37
CA ILE A 176 9.69 -8.07 20.24
C ILE A 176 8.46 -7.98 21.15
N ALA A 177 7.27 -8.05 20.55
CA ALA A 177 6.02 -8.31 21.25
C ALA A 177 5.51 -9.72 20.91
N VAL A 178 4.97 -10.42 21.90
CA VAL A 178 4.28 -11.70 21.66
C VAL A 178 2.93 -11.39 21.02
N ALA A 179 2.75 -11.77 19.76
CA ALA A 179 1.47 -11.66 19.07
C ALA A 179 0.51 -12.78 19.51
N TYR A 180 0.99 -14.02 19.48
CA TYR A 180 0.22 -15.21 19.85
C TYR A 180 1.08 -16.21 20.60
N GLU A 181 0.46 -16.97 21.51
CA GLU A 181 1.08 -18.10 22.20
C GLU A 181 0.26 -19.37 21.91
N ILE A 182 0.94 -20.42 21.45
CA ILE A 182 0.34 -21.71 21.18
C ILE A 182 0.96 -22.74 22.12
N GLU A 183 0.13 -23.43 22.91
CA GLU A 183 0.61 -24.48 23.81
C GLU A 183 0.90 -25.78 23.03
N GLY A 184 2.07 -26.38 23.29
CA GLY A 184 2.43 -27.69 22.78
C GLY A 184 3.94 -27.93 22.75
N PRO A 185 4.40 -29.19 22.67
CA PRO A 185 5.81 -29.47 22.44
C PRO A 185 6.22 -29.02 21.03
N GLY A 186 7.25 -28.18 20.95
CA GLY A 186 7.86 -27.74 19.70
C GLY A 186 9.35 -27.99 19.71
N TYR A 187 9.78 -29.13 19.16
CA TYR A 187 11.20 -29.55 19.13
C TYR A 187 11.85 -29.42 17.76
N THR A 188 11.05 -29.11 16.73
CA THR A 188 11.49 -28.89 15.36
C THR A 188 11.20 -27.44 14.96
N ALA A 189 11.92 -26.94 13.97
CA ALA A 189 11.55 -25.69 13.32
C ALA A 189 10.13 -25.82 12.74
N PRO A 190 9.26 -24.80 12.90
CA PRO A 190 7.97 -24.79 12.24
C PRO A 190 8.13 -24.60 10.73
N ILE A 191 7.13 -25.05 9.99
CA ILE A 191 6.94 -24.78 8.56
C ILE A 191 5.80 -23.77 8.45
N VAL A 192 5.97 -22.76 7.61
CA VAL A 192 4.96 -21.75 7.31
C VAL A 192 4.56 -21.93 5.85
N VAL A 193 3.29 -22.22 5.60
CA VAL A 193 2.78 -22.54 4.25
C VAL A 193 1.26 -22.35 4.21
N GLN A 194 0.73 -21.90 3.08
CA GLN A 194 -0.71 -21.82 2.84
C GLN A 194 -1.30 -23.21 2.60
N LEU A 195 -2.33 -23.58 3.36
CA LEU A 195 -2.99 -24.89 3.24
C LEU A 195 -4.45 -24.80 2.80
N ASP A 196 -5.09 -23.65 2.95
CA ASP A 196 -6.46 -23.42 2.51
C ASP A 196 -6.66 -22.08 1.82
N ASP A 197 -7.80 -22.00 1.15
CA ASP A 197 -8.29 -20.89 0.35
C ASP A 197 -9.08 -19.96 1.30
N ASP A 198 -8.39 -18.99 1.89
CA ASP A 198 -8.94 -18.07 2.88
C ASP A 198 -9.68 -16.91 2.22
N ASP A 199 -9.31 -16.53 0.99
CA ASP A 199 -9.96 -15.47 0.21
C ASP A 199 -11.09 -15.97 -0.72
N CYS A 200 -11.29 -17.28 -0.78
CA CYS A 200 -12.33 -17.97 -1.53
C CYS A 200 -12.28 -17.76 -3.05
N ASP A 201 -11.09 -17.53 -3.60
CA ASP A 201 -10.88 -17.43 -5.05
C ASP A 201 -10.84 -18.80 -5.76
N GLY A 202 -10.87 -19.89 -4.99
CA GLY A 202 -10.85 -21.28 -5.44
C GLY A 202 -9.44 -21.86 -5.61
N LEU A 203 -8.41 -21.12 -5.25
CA LEU A 203 -6.99 -21.48 -5.34
C LEU A 203 -6.34 -21.40 -3.95
N VAL A 204 -5.15 -21.97 -3.83
CA VAL A 204 -4.29 -21.76 -2.65
C VAL A 204 -3.04 -21.08 -3.17
N THR A 205 -2.88 -19.81 -2.84
CA THR A 205 -1.88 -18.89 -3.38
C THR A 205 -1.12 -18.17 -2.27
N ALA A 206 -0.26 -17.21 -2.61
CA ALA A 206 0.42 -16.37 -1.63
C ALA A 206 -0.50 -15.36 -0.92
N ARG A 207 -1.77 -15.23 -1.36
CA ARG A 207 -2.77 -14.34 -0.76
C ARG A 207 -3.42 -14.93 0.48
N ASP A 208 -3.46 -16.25 0.58
CA ASP A 208 -4.04 -16.95 1.72
C ASP A 208 -3.21 -16.77 2.98
N VAL A 209 -3.89 -16.87 4.12
CA VAL A 209 -3.26 -16.76 5.43
C VAL A 209 -2.42 -18.02 5.65
N PRO A 210 -1.10 -17.92 5.84
CA PRO A 210 -0.29 -19.11 5.99
C PRO A 210 -0.54 -19.81 7.32
N GLU A 211 -0.66 -21.12 7.27
CA GLU A 211 -0.64 -21.99 8.45
C GLU A 211 0.78 -22.18 8.97
N ILE A 212 0.85 -22.39 10.29
CA ILE A 212 2.06 -22.79 10.99
C ILE A 212 1.92 -24.25 11.34
N ILE A 213 2.85 -25.06 10.83
CA ILE A 213 2.87 -26.51 11.00
C ILE A 213 4.12 -26.90 11.79
N TRP A 214 3.97 -27.74 12.80
CA TRP A 214 5.11 -28.31 13.50
C TRP A 214 4.85 -29.73 13.97
N ASN A 215 5.94 -30.45 14.24
CA ASN A 215 5.89 -31.76 14.85
C ASN A 215 5.86 -31.62 16.37
N MET A 216 4.78 -32.11 16.95
CA MET A 216 4.60 -32.33 18.38
C MET A 216 5.09 -33.72 18.74
N HIS A 217 6.18 -33.80 19.49
CA HIS A 217 6.65 -35.08 20.02
C HIS A 217 6.38 -35.19 21.52
N THR A 218 5.88 -36.33 21.97
CA THR A 218 5.86 -36.66 23.41
C THR A 218 7.10 -37.48 23.77
N GLY A 219 7.92 -36.97 24.70
CA GLY A 219 9.14 -37.66 25.14
C GLY A 219 10.33 -37.46 24.20
N ALA A 220 11.40 -38.25 24.40
CA ALA A 220 12.67 -38.11 23.69
C ALA A 220 12.92 -39.18 22.61
N ASP A 221 11.93 -40.06 22.34
CA ASP A 221 12.08 -41.17 21.39
C ASP A 221 11.59 -40.78 19.99
N TYR A 222 12.42 -40.02 19.28
CA TYR A 222 12.18 -39.52 17.91
C TYR A 222 12.06 -40.60 16.83
N GLY A 223 12.33 -41.87 17.17
CA GLY A 223 12.24 -42.99 16.22
C GLY A 223 10.91 -43.74 16.24
N ASP A 224 10.06 -43.49 17.23
CA ASP A 224 8.76 -44.15 17.37
C ASP A 224 7.66 -43.30 16.70
N PRO A 225 7.08 -43.75 15.57
CA PRO A 225 6.07 -43.00 14.83
C PRO A 225 4.76 -42.82 15.62
N THR A 226 4.57 -43.52 16.74
CA THR A 226 3.39 -43.34 17.59
C THR A 226 3.50 -42.16 18.55
N ASN A 227 4.71 -41.62 18.75
CA ASN A 227 5.00 -40.54 19.70
C ASN A 227 5.09 -39.15 19.05
N GLY A 228 5.07 -39.07 17.72
CA GLY A 228 4.96 -37.82 16.96
C GLY A 228 3.52 -37.55 16.52
N ARG A 229 3.13 -36.27 16.52
CA ARG A 229 1.91 -35.75 15.91
C ARG A 229 2.25 -34.51 15.10
N ILE A 230 1.56 -34.26 14.00
CA ILE A 230 1.64 -32.99 13.27
C ILE A 230 0.49 -32.12 13.74
N LYS A 231 0.77 -30.88 14.11
CA LYS A 231 -0.25 -29.86 14.37
C LYS A 231 -0.11 -28.72 13.39
N ALA A 232 -1.23 -28.29 12.82
CA ALA A 232 -1.34 -27.09 12.02
C ALA A 232 -2.31 -26.12 12.69
N VAL A 233 -1.93 -24.86 12.77
CA VAL A 233 -2.79 -23.77 13.23
C VAL A 233 -2.71 -22.60 12.27
N SER A 234 -3.75 -21.78 12.28
CA SER A 234 -3.81 -20.51 11.58
C SER A 234 -4.26 -19.41 12.53
N ILE A 235 -4.07 -18.16 12.11
CA ILE A 235 -4.57 -16.99 12.82
C ILE A 235 -5.77 -16.46 12.04
N VAL A 236 -6.96 -16.63 12.61
CA VAL A 236 -8.22 -16.21 12.01
C VAL A 236 -8.88 -15.21 12.94
N GLU A 237 -9.17 -14.00 12.45
CA GLU A 237 -9.80 -12.93 13.24
C GLU A 237 -9.11 -12.70 14.61
N ASP A 238 -7.77 -12.59 14.59
CA ASP A 238 -6.92 -12.45 15.79
C ASP A 238 -7.03 -13.61 16.81
N GLN A 239 -7.45 -14.80 16.36
CA GLN A 239 -7.55 -16.00 17.19
C GLN A 239 -6.71 -17.14 16.61
N VAL A 240 -6.06 -17.92 17.49
CA VAL A 240 -5.41 -19.17 17.09
C VAL A 240 -6.48 -20.23 16.83
N VAL A 241 -6.57 -20.69 15.58
CA VAL A 241 -7.48 -21.76 15.17
C VAL A 241 -6.69 -23.02 14.84
N GLU A 242 -7.04 -24.13 15.47
CA GLU A 242 -6.48 -25.44 15.13
C GLU A 242 -7.14 -25.96 13.85
N LYS A 243 -6.33 -26.19 12.81
CA LYS A 243 -6.79 -26.71 11.52
C LYS A 243 -6.85 -28.24 11.55
N PHE A 244 -5.77 -28.88 12.01
CA PHE A 244 -5.76 -30.33 12.25
C PHE A 244 -4.65 -30.78 13.21
N ILE A 245 -4.86 -31.98 13.77
CA ILE A 245 -3.83 -32.79 14.43
C ILE A 245 -3.84 -34.18 13.78
N TYR A 246 -2.68 -34.65 13.34
CA TYR A 246 -2.48 -36.00 12.76
C TYR A 246 -1.45 -36.79 13.55
#